data_AF-A0A2N9MXN5-F1
#
_entry.id   AF-A0A2N9MXN5-F1
#
_cell.length_a   1.000
_cell.length_b   1.000
_cell.length_c   1.000
_cell.angle_alpha   90.00
_cell.angle_beta   90.00
_cell.angle_gamma   90.00
#
_symmetry.space_group_name_H-M   'P 1'
#
loop_
_entity.id
_entity.type
_entity.pdbx_description
1 polymer ?
#
loop_
_entity_poly.entity_id
_entity_poly.type
_entity_poly.pdbx_seq_one_letter_code
_entity_poly.pdbx_strand_id
1 'polypeptide(L)'
;MAEMAKPSRFEELDQAVTGVLLHPDAPLPADPRLAPLARIAAELTSLPRPAFRARLKSDLERNAPMVTLKESTKHEEAKQPAVNPIPQGYRTVTPYIVAENADGLIEFLKNTFGAEEKLRAIGPAGGRHADLRIEDSALMVGGGGAGLAWKGKPIPSAFHIYVPDCDAVYQRALQQGATSITEPADQPYGERSAGIKDAAGNHWYIATYKGPNYKWEGAPTVQPYMHPLRAGPVMTFLKQAFGAQELGRHASPDGVIHHLMLKIGDSFMEMGEAQGPYQPMPAMYYLYVPDCDAAYQRALQAGATSLSEPADQPYGDRNAGVKDAFGNQWYIATHVKDVAPGQ
;
A
#
# COMPACT_ATOMS: atom_id res chain seq x y z
N MET A 1 -49.78 -24.08 21.26
CA MET A 1 -49.17 -23.68 19.97
C MET A 1 -48.67 -22.26 20.14
N ALA A 2 -47.37 -22.03 20.03
CA ALA A 2 -46.79 -20.69 20.16
C ALA A 2 -47.02 -19.92 18.85
N GLU A 3 -47.59 -18.72 18.95
CA GLU A 3 -47.81 -17.82 17.83
C GLU A 3 -46.45 -17.27 17.38
N MET A 4 -46.03 -17.59 16.15
CA MET A 4 -44.79 -17.06 15.59
C MET A 4 -44.93 -15.54 15.43
N ALA A 5 -44.04 -14.79 16.08
CA ALA A 5 -43.97 -13.34 15.95
C ALA A 5 -43.76 -12.97 14.47
N LYS A 6 -44.55 -12.03 13.97
CA LYS A 6 -44.37 -11.50 12.61
C LYS A 6 -42.98 -10.83 12.52
N PRO A 7 -42.23 -11.08 11.44
CA PRO A 7 -40.93 -10.45 11.23
C PRO A 7 -41.06 -8.92 11.30
N SER A 8 -40.03 -8.28 11.83
CA SER A 8 -39.97 -6.83 11.86
C SER A 8 -39.85 -6.29 10.44
N ARG A 9 -40.27 -5.04 10.25
CA ARG A 9 -40.18 -4.36 8.95
C ARG A 9 -38.74 -4.22 8.43
N PHE A 10 -37.76 -4.24 9.34
CA PHE A 10 -36.35 -4.22 8.97
C PHE A 10 -35.93 -5.55 8.35
N GLU A 11 -36.33 -6.67 8.96
CA GLU A 11 -36.05 -8.02 8.45
C GLU A 11 -36.75 -8.28 7.12
N GLU A 12 -37.98 -7.78 6.93
CA GLU A 12 -38.70 -7.85 5.65
C GLU A 12 -37.97 -7.08 4.53
N LEU A 13 -37.41 -5.90 4.85
CA LEU A 13 -36.63 -5.10 3.90
C LEU A 13 -35.28 -5.77 3.58
N ASP A 14 -34.58 -6.26 4.61
CA ASP A 14 -33.26 -6.91 4.47
C ASP A 14 -33.36 -8.19 3.64
N GLN A 15 -34.40 -8.99 3.87
CA GLN A 15 -34.68 -10.19 3.08
C GLN A 15 -35.05 -9.85 1.63
N ALA A 16 -35.81 -8.78 1.40
CA ALA A 16 -36.16 -8.31 0.06
C ALA A 16 -34.94 -7.81 -0.72
N VAL A 17 -34.08 -7.01 -0.07
CA VAL A 17 -32.83 -6.51 -0.67
C VAL A 17 -31.89 -7.67 -0.97
N THR A 18 -31.67 -8.58 -0.02
CA THR A 18 -30.82 -9.76 -0.19
C THR A 18 -31.32 -10.66 -1.33
N GLY A 19 -32.64 -10.87 -1.44
CA GLY A 19 -33.25 -11.63 -2.54
C GLY A 19 -32.98 -11.02 -3.91
N VAL A 20 -33.10 -9.69 -4.03
CA VAL A 20 -32.79 -8.95 -5.26
C VAL A 20 -31.30 -9.01 -5.62
N LEU A 21 -30.41 -9.00 -4.62
CA LEU A 21 -28.96 -9.11 -4.85
C LEU A 21 -28.56 -10.50 -5.38
N LEU A 22 -29.19 -11.57 -4.87
CA LEU A 22 -28.90 -12.94 -5.28
C LEU A 22 -29.57 -13.33 -6.61
N HIS A 23 -30.75 -12.77 -6.88
CA HIS A 23 -31.55 -13.05 -8.06
C HIS A 23 -32.13 -11.74 -8.64
N PRO A 24 -31.40 -11.06 -9.55
CA PRO A 24 -31.78 -9.75 -10.07
C PRO A 24 -33.14 -9.72 -10.80
N ASP A 25 -33.59 -10.87 -11.31
CA ASP A 25 -34.86 -11.05 -12.01
C ASP A 25 -36.02 -11.48 -11.09
N ALA A 26 -35.79 -11.56 -9.77
CA ALA A 26 -36.82 -11.94 -8.83
C ALA A 26 -37.96 -10.89 -8.77
N PRO A 27 -39.22 -11.32 -8.62
CA PRO A 27 -40.35 -10.40 -8.52
C PRO A 27 -40.20 -9.50 -7.27
N LEU A 28 -40.46 -8.20 -7.45
CA LEU A 28 -40.39 -7.22 -6.36
C LEU A 28 -41.43 -7.54 -5.25
N PRO A 29 -41.15 -7.16 -3.99
CA PRO A 29 -42.11 -7.33 -2.89
C PRO A 29 -43.46 -6.68 -3.19
N ALA A 30 -44.55 -7.32 -2.77
CA ALA A 30 -45.90 -6.80 -2.95
C ALA A 30 -46.23 -5.59 -2.04
N ASP A 31 -45.44 -5.32 -0.99
CA ASP A 31 -45.63 -4.13 -0.16
C ASP A 31 -45.23 -2.86 -0.96
N PRO A 32 -46.18 -1.92 -1.18
CA PRO A 32 -45.95 -0.73 -1.99
C PRO A 32 -44.91 0.24 -1.41
N ARG A 33 -44.49 0.07 -0.15
CA ARG A 33 -43.44 0.86 0.50
C ARG A 33 -42.05 0.22 0.39
N LEU A 34 -41.98 -1.10 0.23
CA LEU A 34 -40.72 -1.84 0.09
C LEU A 34 -40.31 -1.99 -1.38
N ALA A 35 -41.28 -2.10 -2.29
CA ALA A 35 -41.04 -2.21 -3.73
C ALA A 35 -40.13 -1.09 -4.31
N PRO A 36 -40.25 0.19 -3.91
CA PRO A 36 -39.35 1.24 -4.39
C PRO A 36 -37.90 1.05 -3.91
N LEU A 37 -37.69 0.60 -2.67
CA LEU A 37 -36.36 0.38 -2.11
C LEU A 37 -35.67 -0.84 -2.73
N ALA A 38 -36.41 -1.93 -2.90
CA ALA A 38 -35.93 -3.12 -3.61
C ALA A 38 -35.60 -2.81 -5.08
N ARG A 39 -36.36 -1.92 -5.75
CA ARG A 39 -36.05 -1.44 -7.10
C ARG A 39 -34.75 -0.63 -7.14
N ILE A 40 -34.52 0.27 -6.17
CA ILE A 40 -33.24 1.00 -6.07
C ILE A 40 -32.07 0.03 -5.88
N ALA A 41 -32.22 -0.99 -5.02
CA ALA A 41 -31.19 -2.01 -4.85
C ALA A 41 -30.89 -2.77 -6.16
N ALA A 42 -31.92 -3.16 -6.93
CA ALA A 42 -31.78 -3.79 -8.24
C ALA A 42 -31.11 -2.87 -9.29
N GLU A 43 -31.43 -1.58 -9.27
CA GLU A 43 -30.81 -0.61 -10.17
C GLU A 43 -29.32 -0.43 -9.85
N LEU A 44 -28.98 -0.38 -8.56
CA LEU A 44 -27.60 -0.24 -8.07
C LEU A 44 -26.72 -1.46 -8.42
N THR A 45 -27.24 -2.70 -8.37
CA THR A 45 -26.45 -3.89 -8.76
C THR A 45 -26.03 -3.86 -10.22
N SER A 46 -26.86 -3.25 -11.08
CA SER A 46 -26.58 -3.14 -12.50
C SER A 46 -25.58 -2.04 -12.83
N LEU A 47 -25.09 -1.25 -11.85
CA LEU A 47 -24.17 -0.14 -12.11
C LEU A 47 -22.68 -0.58 -12.23
N PRO A 48 -21.91 0.05 -13.12
CA PRO A 48 -22.40 0.91 -14.20
C PRO A 48 -23.24 0.09 -15.21
N ARG A 49 -24.36 0.67 -15.67
CA ARG A 49 -25.38 0.00 -16.49
C ARG A 49 -24.75 -0.78 -17.66
N PRO A 50 -25.27 -1.96 -18.06
CA PRO A 50 -24.74 -2.70 -19.21
C PRO A 50 -24.60 -1.86 -20.48
N ALA A 51 -25.57 -0.97 -20.75
CA ALA A 51 -25.50 -0.02 -21.86
C ALA A 51 -24.37 1.01 -21.73
N PHE A 52 -24.08 1.47 -20.50
CA PHE A 52 -22.92 2.32 -20.24
C PHE A 52 -21.62 1.53 -20.45
N ARG A 53 -21.53 0.28 -19.98
CA ARG A 53 -20.35 -0.58 -20.21
C ARG A 53 -20.12 -0.84 -21.69
N ALA A 54 -21.18 -1.14 -22.45
CA ALA A 54 -21.11 -1.35 -23.89
C ALA A 54 -20.72 -0.08 -24.65
N ARG A 55 -21.29 1.07 -24.26
CA ARG A 55 -20.92 2.38 -24.83
C ARG A 55 -19.48 2.75 -24.49
N LEU A 56 -19.08 2.63 -23.22
CA LEU A 56 -17.70 2.88 -22.78
C LEU A 56 -16.71 1.97 -23.50
N LYS A 57 -17.03 0.69 -23.67
CA LYS A 57 -16.23 -0.24 -24.48
C LYS A 57 -16.10 0.23 -25.93
N SER A 58 -17.22 0.58 -26.56
CA SER A 58 -17.22 1.10 -27.94
C SER A 58 -16.47 2.43 -28.06
N ASP A 59 -16.58 3.32 -27.08
CA ASP A 59 -15.88 4.61 -27.05
C ASP A 59 -14.39 4.42 -26.84
N LEU A 60 -13.97 3.48 -25.98
CA LEU A 60 -12.56 3.11 -25.78
C LEU A 60 -11.97 2.42 -27.02
N GLU A 61 -12.71 1.55 -27.69
CA GLU A 61 -12.29 0.91 -28.94
C GLU A 61 -12.19 1.92 -30.10
N ARG A 62 -13.06 2.93 -30.12
CA ARG A 62 -13.12 3.98 -31.16
C ARG A 62 -12.14 5.12 -30.93
N ASN A 63 -11.82 5.44 -29.67
CA ASN A 63 -10.83 6.43 -29.26
C ASN A 63 -9.47 5.82 -28.92
N ALA A 64 -9.29 4.51 -29.06
CA ALA A 64 -7.98 3.91 -29.12
C ALA A 64 -7.29 4.52 -30.36
N PRO A 65 -6.22 5.32 -30.20
CA PRO A 65 -5.42 5.66 -31.35
C PRO A 65 -4.98 4.34 -31.97
N MET A 66 -5.23 4.18 -33.28
CA MET A 66 -4.46 3.26 -34.08
C MET A 66 -3.01 3.73 -33.94
N VAL A 67 -2.31 3.17 -32.96
CA VAL A 67 -0.86 3.30 -32.84
C VAL A 67 -0.34 2.56 -34.06
N THR A 68 -0.32 3.29 -35.16
CA THR A 68 0.59 3.00 -36.24
C THR A 68 1.94 3.17 -35.54
N LEU A 69 2.58 2.06 -35.24
CA LEU A 69 3.99 2.00 -34.89
C LEU A 69 4.72 2.72 -36.02
N LYS A 70 4.87 4.04 -35.90
CA LYS A 70 6.01 4.70 -36.50
C LYS A 70 7.19 4.14 -35.73
N GLU A 71 7.91 3.24 -36.38
CA GLU A 71 9.30 2.90 -36.06
C GLU A 71 10.10 4.21 -35.99
N SER A 72 10.04 4.89 -34.86
CA SER A 72 10.88 6.02 -34.53
C SER A 72 10.82 6.27 -33.03
N THR A 73 11.29 5.29 -32.28
CA THR A 73 12.19 5.55 -31.16
C THR A 73 13.07 4.32 -31.09
N LYS A 74 14.38 4.53 -31.21
CA LYS A 74 15.33 3.52 -30.78
C LYS A 74 14.95 3.20 -29.34
N HIS A 75 14.31 2.06 -29.10
CA HIS A 75 14.54 1.37 -27.85
C HIS A 75 16.05 1.15 -27.86
N GLU A 76 16.79 2.01 -27.16
CA GLU A 76 18.09 1.58 -26.69
C GLU A 76 17.81 0.25 -26.00
N GLU A 77 18.40 -0.83 -26.51
CA GLU A 77 18.36 -2.14 -25.86
C GLU A 77 18.59 -1.89 -24.37
N ALA A 78 17.69 -2.38 -23.53
CA ALA A 78 17.78 -2.23 -22.08
C ALA A 78 19.21 -2.58 -21.67
N LYS A 79 20.02 -1.56 -21.36
CA LYS A 79 21.41 -1.76 -20.98
C LYS A 79 21.37 -2.64 -19.74
N GLN A 80 21.95 -3.84 -19.83
CA GLN A 80 22.13 -4.65 -18.63
C GLN A 80 22.87 -3.78 -17.60
N PRO A 81 22.36 -3.70 -16.36
CA PRO A 81 23.01 -2.90 -15.34
C PRO A 81 24.42 -3.46 -15.13
N ALA A 82 25.40 -2.57 -14.96
CA ALA A 82 26.80 -2.97 -14.76
C ALA A 82 27.01 -3.63 -13.38
N VAL A 83 26.02 -3.51 -12.50
CA VAL A 83 26.00 -3.95 -11.10
C VAL A 83 24.67 -4.67 -10.79
N ASN A 84 24.52 -5.18 -9.58
CA ASN A 84 23.26 -5.80 -9.17
C ASN A 84 22.14 -4.75 -9.18
N PRO A 85 21.02 -4.96 -9.91
CA PRO A 85 19.93 -3.98 -10.03
C PRO A 85 19.21 -3.67 -8.71
N ILE A 86 19.33 -4.56 -7.72
CA ILE A 86 18.87 -4.36 -6.35
C ILE A 86 20.13 -4.24 -5.48
N PRO A 87 20.42 -3.06 -4.89
CA PRO A 87 21.62 -2.86 -4.09
C PRO A 87 21.67 -3.80 -2.87
N GLN A 88 22.87 -4.18 -2.44
CA GLN A 88 23.03 -5.07 -1.30
C GLN A 88 22.38 -4.49 -0.04
N GLY A 89 21.57 -5.29 0.65
CA GLY A 89 20.87 -4.89 1.87
C GLY A 89 19.52 -4.23 1.63
N TYR A 90 19.16 -3.96 0.37
CA TYR A 90 17.83 -3.56 -0.04
C TYR A 90 17.01 -4.77 -0.45
N ARG A 91 15.69 -4.61 -0.38
CA ARG A 91 14.72 -5.52 -0.98
C ARG A 91 14.03 -4.82 -2.13
N THR A 92 13.29 -5.59 -2.92
CA THR A 92 12.48 -5.11 -4.05
C THR A 92 11.63 -3.91 -3.67
N VAL A 93 10.92 -3.94 -2.54
CA VAL A 93 10.12 -2.83 -2.02
C VAL A 93 10.80 -2.31 -0.75
N THR A 94 11.25 -1.05 -0.80
CA THR A 94 11.72 -0.31 0.37
C THR A 94 10.71 0.80 0.66
N PRO A 95 10.05 0.79 1.82
CA PRO A 95 9.14 1.87 2.16
C PRO A 95 9.89 3.20 2.30
N TYR A 96 9.24 4.29 1.87
CA TYR A 96 9.83 5.61 1.92
C TYR A 96 8.85 6.59 2.59
N ILE A 97 9.16 6.96 3.83
CA ILE A 97 8.36 7.89 4.62
C ILE A 97 8.77 9.32 4.30
N VAL A 98 7.80 10.20 4.08
CA VAL A 98 8.04 11.64 3.94
C VAL A 98 7.45 12.36 5.15
N ALA A 99 8.30 12.96 5.97
CA ALA A 99 7.89 13.64 7.19
C ALA A 99 8.14 15.15 7.11
N GLU A 100 7.31 15.95 7.78
CA GLU A 100 7.57 17.38 7.95
C GLU A 100 8.84 17.63 8.76
N ASN A 101 9.09 16.79 9.77
CA ASN A 101 10.30 16.78 10.58
C ASN A 101 11.00 15.41 10.45
N ALA A 102 11.79 15.23 9.39
CA ALA A 102 12.51 13.99 9.12
C ALA A 102 13.54 13.66 10.21
N ASP A 103 14.20 14.67 10.81
CA ASP A 103 15.13 14.43 11.93
C ASP A 103 14.43 13.85 13.15
N GLY A 104 13.29 14.43 13.52
CA GLY A 104 12.48 13.92 14.63
C GLY A 104 12.04 12.49 14.41
N LEU A 105 11.62 12.14 13.18
CA LEU A 105 11.27 10.77 12.83
C LEU A 105 12.48 9.83 12.92
N ILE A 106 13.65 10.23 12.40
CA ILE A 106 14.87 9.42 12.48
C ILE A 106 15.25 9.12 13.94
N GLU A 107 15.23 10.12 14.81
CA GLU A 107 15.51 9.91 16.24
C GLU A 107 14.44 9.05 16.92
N PHE A 108 13.16 9.20 16.57
CA PHE A 108 12.10 8.31 17.03
C PHE A 108 12.37 6.85 16.64
N LEU A 109 12.77 6.59 15.39
CA LEU A 109 13.06 5.24 14.90
C LEU A 109 14.28 4.62 15.60
N LYS A 110 15.34 5.40 15.82
CA LYS A 110 16.53 4.98 16.57
C LYS A 110 16.18 4.63 18.01
N ASN A 111 15.48 5.53 18.70
CA ASN A 111 15.18 5.38 20.12
C ASN A 111 14.11 4.32 20.38
N THR A 112 13.16 4.12 19.46
CA THR A 112 12.04 3.19 19.65
C THR A 112 12.40 1.78 19.17
N PHE A 113 12.91 1.68 17.94
CA PHE A 113 13.11 0.40 17.23
C PHE A 113 14.57 0.02 17.04
N GLY A 114 15.52 0.82 17.53
CA GLY A 114 16.95 0.53 17.36
C GLY A 114 17.42 0.69 15.92
N ALA A 115 16.78 1.59 15.14
CA ALA A 115 17.19 1.85 13.77
C ALA A 115 18.65 2.32 13.70
N GLU A 116 19.39 1.84 12.70
CA GLU A 116 20.73 2.29 12.36
C GLU A 116 20.67 3.16 11.13
N GLU A 117 21.18 4.38 11.22
CA GLU A 117 21.33 5.25 10.07
C GLU A 117 22.55 4.82 9.24
N LYS A 118 22.33 4.61 7.94
CA LYS A 118 23.36 4.18 6.99
C LYS A 118 23.81 5.30 6.07
N LEU A 119 22.88 6.18 5.72
CA LEU A 119 23.14 7.33 4.87
C LEU A 119 22.28 8.50 5.33
N ARG A 120 22.83 9.71 5.19
CA ARG A 120 22.10 10.96 5.36
C ARG A 120 22.62 11.99 4.38
N ALA A 121 21.71 12.62 3.65
CA ALA A 121 22.01 13.62 2.64
C ALA A 121 20.90 14.68 2.57
N ILE A 122 21.18 15.76 1.85
CA ILE A 122 20.16 16.70 1.39
C ILE A 122 19.84 16.37 -0.06
N GLY A 123 18.61 15.94 -0.30
CA GLY A 123 18.12 15.63 -1.64
C GLY A 123 17.94 16.89 -2.49
N PRO A 124 17.78 16.74 -3.82
CA PRO A 124 17.65 17.86 -4.75
C PRO A 124 16.43 18.76 -4.49
N ALA A 125 15.41 18.24 -3.81
CA ALA A 125 14.25 19.01 -3.35
C ALA A 125 14.54 19.89 -2.10
N GLY A 126 15.78 19.95 -1.63
CA GLY A 126 16.21 20.73 -0.46
C GLY A 126 15.77 20.13 0.88
N GLY A 127 15.33 18.88 0.88
CA GLY A 127 14.91 18.13 2.05
C GLY A 127 15.89 17.06 2.45
N ARG A 128 15.69 16.49 3.64
CA ARG A 128 16.45 15.35 4.13
C ARG A 128 16.17 14.14 3.25
N HIS A 129 17.18 13.32 3.08
CA HIS A 129 17.08 11.94 2.66
C HIS A 129 17.99 11.12 3.58
N ALA A 130 17.48 10.02 4.12
CA ALA A 130 18.21 9.13 4.97
C ALA A 130 17.82 7.68 4.71
N ASP A 131 18.82 6.82 4.66
CA ASP A 131 18.64 5.38 4.64
C ASP A 131 18.84 4.85 6.05
N LEU A 132 17.84 4.13 6.55
CA LEU A 132 17.86 3.47 7.84
C LEU A 132 17.76 1.97 7.66
N ARG A 133 18.27 1.26 8.66
CA ARG A 133 18.14 -0.19 8.78
C ARG A 133 17.63 -0.55 10.16
N ILE A 134 16.58 -1.37 10.20
CA ILE A 134 16.11 -2.02 11.42
C ILE A 134 16.31 -3.52 11.22
N GLU A 135 17.30 -4.09 11.91
CA GLU A 135 17.75 -5.47 11.76
C GLU A 135 18.04 -5.88 10.30
N ASP A 136 17.11 -6.56 9.64
CA ASP A 136 17.23 -7.10 8.28
C ASP A 136 16.46 -6.29 7.22
N SER A 137 15.87 -5.16 7.63
CA SER A 137 14.92 -4.39 6.83
C SER A 137 15.40 -2.97 6.62
N ALA A 138 15.42 -2.52 5.38
CA ALA A 138 15.75 -1.15 4.99
C ALA A 138 14.48 -0.27 5.00
N LEU A 139 14.67 1.01 5.33
CA LEU A 139 13.63 2.04 5.32
C LEU A 139 14.26 3.35 4.85
N MET A 140 13.57 4.09 3.99
CA MET A 140 13.97 5.44 3.61
C MET A 140 13.12 6.48 4.36
N VAL A 141 13.77 7.55 4.81
CA VAL A 141 13.10 8.71 5.39
C VAL A 141 13.53 9.96 4.66
N GLY A 142 12.58 10.82 4.35
CA GLY A 142 12.87 12.12 3.76
C GLY A 142 11.88 13.19 4.18
N GLY A 143 12.09 14.38 3.66
CA GLY A 143 11.21 15.53 3.90
C GLY A 143 11.89 16.68 4.63
N GLY A 144 11.14 17.38 5.47
CA GLY A 144 11.55 18.64 6.07
C GLY A 144 12.39 18.49 7.34
N GLY A 145 12.70 19.64 7.94
CA GLY A 145 13.50 19.75 9.16
C GLY A 145 13.93 21.19 9.39
N ALA A 146 14.45 21.48 10.58
CA ALA A 146 14.93 22.82 10.91
C ALA A 146 16.02 23.27 9.92
N GLY A 147 15.83 24.43 9.29
CA GLY A 147 16.77 25.00 8.33
C GLY A 147 16.76 24.35 6.93
N LEU A 148 15.89 23.37 6.67
CA LEU A 148 15.77 22.75 5.35
C LEU A 148 14.83 23.53 4.43
N ALA A 149 15.17 23.58 3.14
CA ALA A 149 14.42 24.33 2.14
C ALA A 149 13.15 23.62 1.66
N TRP A 150 12.98 22.34 2.00
CA TRP A 150 11.86 21.49 1.58
C TRP A 150 10.48 22.10 1.88
N LYS A 151 9.56 22.01 0.90
CA LYS A 151 8.17 22.53 0.96
C LYS A 151 7.12 21.49 0.54
N GLY A 152 7.48 20.21 0.52
CA GLY A 152 6.56 19.13 0.15
C GLY A 152 5.48 18.88 1.19
N LYS A 153 4.59 17.93 0.90
CA LYS A 153 3.60 17.44 1.87
C LYS A 153 4.11 16.15 2.51
N PRO A 154 3.89 15.93 3.82
CA PRO A 154 4.16 14.65 4.45
C PRO A 154 3.33 13.53 3.79
N ILE A 155 3.92 12.34 3.72
CA ILE A 155 3.32 11.12 3.20
C ILE A 155 3.55 10.05 4.28
N PRO A 156 2.66 9.94 5.28
CA PRO A 156 2.76 8.91 6.30
C PRO A 156 2.46 7.53 5.70
N SER A 157 2.98 6.49 6.35
CA SER A 157 2.78 5.10 5.96
C SER A 157 2.41 4.24 7.16
N ALA A 158 1.92 3.03 6.92
CA ALA A 158 1.73 2.04 7.96
C ALA A 158 2.74 0.90 7.82
N PHE A 159 3.05 0.26 8.94
CA PHE A 159 4.04 -0.79 9.04
C PHE A 159 3.60 -1.89 10.00
N HIS A 160 3.86 -3.14 9.66
CA HIS A 160 3.95 -4.22 10.63
C HIS A 160 5.42 -4.44 10.98
N ILE A 161 5.74 -4.46 12.28
CA ILE A 161 7.10 -4.59 12.76
C ILE A 161 7.19 -5.69 13.82
N TYR A 162 8.05 -6.67 13.57
CA TYR A 162 8.38 -7.68 14.57
C TYR A 162 9.44 -7.18 15.54
N VAL A 163 9.18 -7.38 16.83
CA VAL A 163 10.10 -7.05 17.91
C VAL A 163 10.14 -8.19 18.94
N PRO A 164 11.26 -8.36 19.66
CA PRO A 164 11.36 -9.37 20.71
C PRO A 164 10.33 -9.21 21.84
N ASP A 165 9.93 -7.98 22.14
CA ASP A 165 8.98 -7.65 23.22
C ASP A 165 8.04 -6.50 22.80
N CYS A 166 6.81 -6.87 22.44
CA CYS A 166 5.77 -5.95 21.99
C CYS A 166 5.42 -4.89 23.05
N ASP A 167 5.22 -5.29 24.31
CA ASP A 167 4.81 -4.38 25.38
C ASP A 167 5.90 -3.36 25.68
N ALA A 168 7.15 -3.80 25.78
CA ALA A 168 8.28 -2.92 26.07
C ALA A 168 8.48 -1.89 24.97
N VAL A 169 8.39 -2.29 23.69
CA VAL A 169 8.51 -1.36 22.55
C VAL A 169 7.30 -0.42 22.47
N TYR A 170 6.09 -0.91 22.72
CA TYR A 170 4.89 -0.08 22.80
C TYR A 170 5.04 1.02 23.86
N GLN A 171 5.44 0.67 25.09
CA GLN A 171 5.66 1.64 26.16
C GLN A 171 6.78 2.64 25.82
N ARG A 172 7.86 2.16 25.20
CA ARG A 172 8.95 3.02 24.73
C ARG A 172 8.46 4.02 23.68
N ALA A 173 7.64 3.59 22.73
CA ALA A 173 7.07 4.47 21.70
C ALA A 173 6.23 5.59 22.33
N LEU A 174 5.40 5.27 23.34
CA LEU A 174 4.61 6.27 24.06
C LEU A 174 5.50 7.29 24.80
N GLN A 175 6.60 6.84 25.41
CA GLN A 175 7.58 7.74 26.05
C GLN A 175 8.28 8.66 25.04
N GLN A 176 8.40 8.25 23.78
CA GLN A 176 8.91 9.07 22.68
C GLN A 176 7.84 9.98 22.04
N GLY A 177 6.62 10.02 22.62
CA GLY A 177 5.54 10.89 22.15
C GLY A 177 4.62 10.29 21.10
N ALA A 178 4.70 8.98 20.83
CA ALA A 178 3.68 8.31 20.03
C ALA A 178 2.33 8.27 20.77
N THR A 179 1.26 8.16 20.02
CA THR A 179 -0.10 7.98 20.54
C THR A 179 -0.55 6.53 20.34
N SER A 180 -1.30 6.00 21.30
CA SER A 180 -1.86 4.65 21.18
C SER A 180 -2.98 4.60 20.14
N ILE A 181 -2.97 3.56 19.31
CA ILE A 181 -4.09 3.16 18.45
C ILE A 181 -4.80 1.95 19.08
N THR A 182 -4.03 0.92 19.45
CA THR A 182 -4.50 -0.28 20.15
C THR A 182 -3.48 -0.71 21.20
N GLU A 183 -3.97 -1.08 22.39
CA GLU A 183 -3.11 -1.57 23.47
C GLU A 183 -2.60 -3.00 23.19
N PRO A 184 -1.45 -3.39 23.77
CA PRO A 184 -0.91 -4.74 23.63
C PRO A 184 -1.89 -5.83 24.03
N ALA A 185 -2.21 -6.71 23.07
CA ALA A 185 -3.09 -7.85 23.29
C ALA A 185 -2.61 -9.08 22.53
N ASP A 186 -2.93 -10.25 23.07
CA ASP A 186 -2.75 -11.51 22.36
C ASP A 186 -3.80 -11.66 21.27
N GLN A 187 -3.35 -12.07 20.09
CA GLN A 187 -4.14 -12.17 18.88
C GLN A 187 -4.44 -13.63 18.53
N PRO A 188 -5.60 -13.91 17.92
CA PRO A 188 -6.00 -15.27 17.57
C PRO A 188 -5.09 -15.93 16.52
N TYR A 189 -4.29 -15.14 15.79
CA TYR A 189 -3.32 -15.59 14.80
C TYR A 189 -1.90 -15.79 15.36
N GLY A 190 -1.75 -15.82 16.68
CA GLY A 190 -0.49 -16.24 17.33
C GLY A 190 0.54 -15.14 17.51
N GLU A 191 0.11 -13.88 17.55
CA GLU A 191 0.97 -12.73 17.87
C GLU A 191 0.51 -12.05 19.15
N ARG A 192 1.43 -11.43 19.87
CA ARG A 192 1.11 -10.36 20.81
C ARG A 192 1.36 -9.05 20.09
N SER A 193 0.35 -8.21 19.90
CA SER A 193 0.46 -7.01 19.08
C SER A 193 -0.19 -5.77 19.68
N ALA A 194 0.34 -4.61 19.29
CA ALA A 194 -0.13 -3.28 19.67
C ALA A 194 -0.01 -2.33 18.47
N GLY A 195 -0.78 -1.24 18.48
CA GLY A 195 -0.76 -0.22 17.44
C GLY A 195 -0.41 1.13 18.02
N ILE A 196 0.53 1.83 17.41
CA ILE A 196 0.85 3.24 17.75
C ILE A 196 0.86 4.12 16.51
N LYS A 197 0.64 5.41 16.71
CA LYS A 197 0.82 6.46 15.71
C LYS A 197 1.93 7.40 16.17
N ASP A 198 2.98 7.54 15.36
CA ASP A 198 4.09 8.46 15.66
C ASP A 198 3.73 9.93 15.35
N ALA A 199 4.62 10.86 15.71
CA ALA A 199 4.42 12.29 15.51
C ALA A 199 4.42 12.72 14.03
N ALA A 200 5.01 11.92 13.13
CA ALA A 200 4.94 12.15 11.69
C ALA A 200 3.64 11.59 11.06
N GLY A 201 2.84 10.89 11.86
CA GLY A 201 1.55 10.33 11.47
C GLY A 201 1.61 8.91 10.95
N ASN A 202 2.76 8.23 11.00
CA ASN A 202 2.87 6.84 10.59
C ASN A 202 2.22 5.91 11.61
N HIS A 203 1.67 4.81 11.12
CA HIS A 203 1.12 3.75 11.97
C HIS A 203 2.11 2.59 12.09
N TRP A 204 2.33 2.11 13.31
CA TRP A 204 3.21 0.98 13.58
C TRP A 204 2.43 -0.09 14.33
N TYR A 205 2.23 -1.23 13.69
CA TYR A 205 1.70 -2.46 14.26
C TYR A 205 2.86 -3.28 14.81
N ILE A 206 3.12 -3.10 16.09
CA ILE A 206 4.21 -3.73 16.82
C ILE A 206 3.76 -5.13 17.17
N ALA A 207 4.56 -6.16 16.84
CA ALA A 207 4.20 -7.55 17.06
C ALA A 207 5.36 -8.37 17.62
N THR A 208 5.03 -9.32 18.48
CA THR A 208 5.90 -10.44 18.86
C THR A 208 5.17 -11.72 18.49
N TYR A 209 5.73 -12.49 17.55
CA TYR A 209 5.21 -13.80 17.20
C TYR A 209 5.42 -14.78 18.35
N LYS A 210 4.39 -15.55 18.71
CA LYS A 210 4.41 -16.49 19.84
C LYS A 210 4.95 -17.89 19.46
N GLY A 211 5.74 -17.95 18.39
CA GLY A 211 6.44 -19.15 17.96
C GLY A 211 7.81 -19.33 18.63
N PRO A 212 8.68 -20.20 18.07
CA PRO A 212 10.03 -20.40 18.60
C PRO A 212 10.94 -19.17 18.47
N ASN A 213 10.60 -18.26 17.55
CA ASN A 213 11.25 -16.97 17.35
C ASN A 213 10.19 -15.86 17.43
N TYR A 214 10.61 -14.62 17.73
CA TYR A 214 9.72 -13.46 17.81
C TYR A 214 9.16 -13.00 16.46
N LYS A 215 9.55 -13.65 15.37
CA LYS A 215 9.00 -13.51 14.02
C LYS A 215 8.92 -14.87 13.34
N TRP A 216 8.01 -15.06 12.37
CA TRP A 216 7.93 -16.30 11.60
C TRP A 216 9.14 -16.47 10.67
N GLU A 217 9.40 -17.70 10.24
CA GLU A 217 10.59 -18.03 9.44
C GLU A 217 10.56 -17.34 8.07
N GLY A 218 11.54 -16.46 7.82
CA GLY A 218 11.62 -15.67 6.59
C GLY A 218 10.93 -14.30 6.66
N ALA A 219 10.32 -13.95 7.79
CA ALA A 219 9.69 -12.64 7.98
C ALA A 219 10.72 -11.50 7.92
N PRO A 220 10.48 -10.44 7.13
CA PRO A 220 11.11 -9.15 7.36
C PRO A 220 10.86 -8.68 8.79
N THR A 221 11.84 -8.00 9.39
CA THR A 221 11.61 -7.27 10.64
C THR A 221 10.61 -6.13 10.43
N VAL A 222 10.64 -5.42 9.28
CA VAL A 222 9.68 -4.36 8.93
C VAL A 222 8.98 -4.69 7.62
N GLN A 223 7.65 -4.67 7.64
CA GLN A 223 6.76 -4.91 6.50
C GLN A 223 5.94 -3.66 6.21
N PRO A 224 5.94 -3.14 4.96
CA PRO A 224 5.00 -2.09 4.60
C PRO A 224 3.56 -2.60 4.69
N TYR A 225 2.68 -1.78 5.25
CA TYR A 225 1.26 -2.08 5.41
C TYR A 225 0.42 -1.05 4.65
N MET A 226 -0.49 -1.52 3.79
CA MET A 226 -1.37 -0.67 2.98
C MET A 226 -2.77 -0.57 3.58
N HIS A 227 -3.31 0.65 3.67
CA HIS A 227 -4.72 0.90 4.01
C HIS A 227 -5.50 1.48 2.83
N PRO A 228 -5.85 0.66 1.83
CA PRO A 228 -6.69 1.14 0.73
C PRO A 228 -8.15 1.16 1.13
N LEU A 229 -8.96 1.99 0.46
CA LEU A 229 -10.42 1.88 0.58
C LEU A 229 -10.91 0.49 0.15
N ARG A 230 -10.32 -0.08 -0.90
CA ARG A 230 -10.62 -1.42 -1.41
C ARG A 230 -9.32 -2.12 -1.81
N ALA A 231 -9.10 -3.32 -1.28
CA ALA A 231 -7.86 -4.08 -1.46
C ALA A 231 -7.81 -4.80 -2.82
N GLY A 232 -8.94 -5.31 -3.31
CA GLY A 232 -9.01 -6.03 -4.59
C GLY A 232 -8.47 -5.24 -5.79
N PRO A 233 -8.93 -4.00 -6.02
CA PRO A 233 -8.42 -3.14 -7.10
C PRO A 233 -6.92 -2.81 -6.96
N VAL A 234 -6.42 -2.56 -5.74
CA VAL A 234 -4.98 -2.34 -5.50
C VAL A 234 -4.19 -3.61 -5.85
N MET A 235 -4.61 -4.78 -5.37
CA MET A 235 -3.94 -6.04 -5.68
C MET A 235 -3.92 -6.32 -7.19
N THR A 236 -4.96 -5.93 -7.92
CA THR A 236 -5.02 -6.06 -9.39
C THR A 236 -3.95 -5.19 -10.05
N PHE A 237 -3.85 -3.92 -9.63
CA PHE A 237 -2.80 -3.02 -10.09
C PHE A 237 -1.40 -3.58 -9.78
N LEU A 238 -1.16 -4.02 -8.54
CA LEU A 238 0.15 -4.55 -8.13
C LEU A 238 0.53 -5.82 -8.91
N LYS A 239 -0.43 -6.70 -9.23
CA LYS A 239 -0.23 -7.87 -10.09
C LYS A 239 0.21 -7.45 -11.50
N GLN A 240 -0.50 -6.50 -12.11
CA GLN A 240 -0.26 -6.08 -13.49
C GLN A 240 1.01 -5.25 -13.64
N ALA A 241 1.25 -4.30 -12.74
CA ALA A 241 2.39 -3.39 -12.80
C ALA A 241 3.70 -4.09 -12.38
N PHE A 242 3.67 -4.80 -11.25
CA PHE A 242 4.86 -5.22 -10.52
C PHE A 242 4.96 -6.74 -10.29
N GLY A 243 4.03 -7.53 -10.82
CA GLY A 243 4.06 -8.99 -10.67
C GLY A 243 3.78 -9.47 -9.25
N ALA A 244 3.00 -8.70 -8.47
CA ALA A 244 2.71 -9.03 -7.08
C ALA A 244 1.99 -10.39 -6.95
N GLN A 245 2.40 -11.16 -5.94
CA GLN A 245 1.82 -12.45 -5.60
C GLN A 245 1.04 -12.33 -4.31
N GLU A 246 -0.16 -12.88 -4.29
CA GLU A 246 -0.94 -12.97 -3.07
C GLU A 246 -0.60 -14.27 -2.35
N LEU A 247 -0.28 -14.18 -1.07
CA LEU A 247 0.15 -15.32 -0.26
C LEU A 247 -0.98 -15.84 0.62
N GLY A 248 -1.87 -14.95 1.06
CA GLY A 248 -3.03 -15.31 1.86
C GLY A 248 -3.85 -14.08 2.21
N ARG A 249 -5.12 -14.29 2.53
CA ARG A 249 -6.00 -13.23 3.02
C ARG A 249 -6.95 -13.74 4.09
N HIS A 250 -7.32 -12.84 4.97
CA HIS A 250 -8.45 -12.97 5.88
C HIS A 250 -9.48 -11.90 5.53
N ALA A 251 -10.69 -12.36 5.24
CA ALA A 251 -11.82 -11.49 4.93
C ALA A 251 -13.02 -11.87 5.81
N SER A 252 -13.81 -10.87 6.16
CA SER A 252 -15.12 -11.06 6.79
C SER A 252 -16.13 -11.68 5.81
N PRO A 253 -17.26 -12.21 6.30
CA PRO A 253 -18.30 -12.79 5.45
C PRO A 253 -18.90 -11.80 4.42
N ASP A 254 -18.94 -10.50 4.72
CA ASP A 254 -19.37 -9.44 3.82
C ASP A 254 -18.27 -9.00 2.82
N GLY A 255 -17.10 -9.66 2.86
CA GLY A 255 -16.05 -9.54 1.86
C GLY A 255 -15.04 -8.42 2.10
N VAL A 256 -15.07 -7.77 3.27
CA VAL A 256 -14.04 -6.79 3.67
C VAL A 256 -12.74 -7.54 3.96
N ILE A 257 -11.66 -7.13 3.30
CA ILE A 257 -10.35 -7.74 3.49
C ILE A 257 -9.69 -7.07 4.69
N HIS A 258 -9.70 -7.74 5.85
CA HIS A 258 -9.07 -7.23 7.07
C HIS A 258 -7.56 -7.40 7.06
N HIS A 259 -7.06 -8.44 6.40
CA HIS A 259 -5.64 -8.69 6.24
C HIS A 259 -5.38 -9.47 4.95
N LEU A 260 -4.36 -9.06 4.21
CA LEU A 260 -3.86 -9.73 3.03
C LEU A 260 -2.35 -9.63 3.05
N MET A 261 -1.69 -10.78 2.99
CA MET A 261 -0.25 -10.85 2.81
C MET A 261 0.05 -11.05 1.33
N LEU A 262 0.94 -10.21 0.80
CA LEU A 262 1.40 -10.26 -0.58
C LEU A 262 2.92 -10.14 -0.66
N LYS A 263 3.45 -10.43 -1.85
CA LYS A 263 4.87 -10.32 -2.15
C LYS A 263 5.10 -9.65 -3.49
N ILE A 264 6.09 -8.76 -3.57
CA ILE A 264 6.61 -8.20 -4.83
C ILE A 264 8.10 -8.48 -4.86
N GLY A 265 8.58 -9.22 -5.86
CA GLY A 265 9.95 -9.71 -5.89
C GLY A 265 10.26 -10.55 -4.64
N ASP A 266 11.19 -10.09 -3.82
CA ASP A 266 11.58 -10.70 -2.52
C ASP A 266 10.92 -10.04 -1.30
N SER A 267 10.09 -9.02 -1.49
CA SER A 267 9.55 -8.18 -0.41
C SER A 267 8.14 -8.56 -0.02
N PHE A 268 7.94 -8.85 1.27
CA PHE A 268 6.61 -9.05 1.84
C PHE A 268 5.97 -7.70 2.17
N MET A 269 4.68 -7.59 1.86
CA MET A 269 3.84 -6.46 2.22
C MET A 269 2.50 -6.97 2.75
N GLU A 270 1.84 -6.13 3.52
CA GLU A 270 0.53 -6.41 4.08
C GLU A 270 -0.48 -5.36 3.64
N MET A 271 -1.76 -5.72 3.66
CA MET A 271 -2.84 -4.85 3.25
C MET A 271 -4.10 -5.15 4.06
N GLY A 272 -4.79 -4.12 4.52
CA GLY A 272 -6.09 -4.22 5.18
C GLY A 272 -6.96 -3.05 4.77
N GLU A 273 -8.20 -3.31 4.35
CA GLU A 273 -9.12 -2.27 3.90
C GLU A 273 -9.38 -1.26 5.01
N ALA A 274 -9.41 0.01 4.64
CA ALA A 274 -9.61 1.12 5.55
C ALA A 274 -11.00 1.04 6.20
N GLN A 275 -11.03 1.04 7.54
CA GLN A 275 -12.24 0.98 8.35
C GLN A 275 -12.00 1.57 9.75
N GLY A 276 -13.03 2.21 10.33
CA GLY A 276 -12.97 2.73 11.70
C GLY A 276 -11.76 3.65 11.93
N PRO A 277 -10.85 3.36 12.88
CA PRO A 277 -9.66 4.18 13.12
C PRO A 277 -8.60 4.06 12.01
N TYR A 278 -8.68 3.05 11.15
CA TYR A 278 -7.75 2.81 10.05
C TYR A 278 -8.26 3.49 8.78
N GLN A 279 -7.96 4.76 8.62
CA GLN A 279 -8.39 5.55 7.47
C GLN A 279 -7.51 5.31 6.24
N PRO A 280 -8.00 5.62 5.02
CA PRO A 280 -7.20 5.45 3.80
C PRO A 280 -5.86 6.17 3.90
N MET A 281 -4.77 5.44 3.63
CA MET A 281 -3.41 5.95 3.79
C MET A 281 -2.57 5.63 2.56
N PRO A 282 -2.67 6.45 1.49
CA PRO A 282 -1.79 6.33 0.34
C PRO A 282 -0.35 6.63 0.75
N ALA A 283 0.56 5.72 0.44
CA ALA A 283 1.96 5.79 0.86
C ALA A 283 2.92 5.92 -0.33
N MET A 284 4.21 6.01 -0.03
CA MET A 284 5.28 6.06 -1.03
C MET A 284 6.24 4.90 -0.86
N TYR A 285 6.61 4.29 -1.99
CA TYR A 285 7.49 3.13 -2.03
C TYR A 285 8.62 3.37 -3.03
N TYR A 286 9.82 2.92 -2.67
CA TYR A 286 10.95 2.81 -3.57
C TYR A 286 11.07 1.34 -4.02
N LEU A 287 10.93 1.11 -5.32
CA LEU A 287 10.82 -0.22 -5.91
C LEU A 287 12.05 -0.53 -6.77
N TYR A 288 13.00 -1.31 -6.26
CA TYR A 288 14.13 -1.80 -7.04
C TYR A 288 13.71 -2.97 -7.93
N VAL A 289 13.93 -2.84 -9.23
CA VAL A 289 13.59 -3.83 -10.26
C VAL A 289 14.75 -4.01 -11.25
N PRO A 290 14.85 -5.18 -11.91
CA PRO A 290 15.86 -5.39 -12.96
C PRO A 290 15.77 -4.43 -14.15
N ASP A 291 14.57 -3.92 -14.46
CA ASP A 291 14.33 -3.02 -15.59
C ASP A 291 13.27 -1.96 -15.22
N CYS A 292 13.76 -0.75 -14.93
CA CYS A 292 12.97 0.41 -14.53
C CYS A 292 11.97 0.83 -15.62
N ASP A 293 12.42 0.94 -16.86
CA ASP A 293 11.62 1.42 -17.99
C ASP A 293 10.48 0.45 -18.29
N ALA A 294 10.77 -0.85 -18.31
CA ALA A 294 9.74 -1.86 -18.53
C ALA A 294 8.70 -1.89 -17.40
N ALA A 295 9.13 -1.77 -16.14
CA ALA A 295 8.21 -1.71 -15.00
C ALA A 295 7.37 -0.42 -15.00
N TYR A 296 7.98 0.72 -15.34
CA TYR A 296 7.29 1.99 -15.52
C TYR A 296 6.20 1.90 -16.60
N GLN A 297 6.51 1.34 -17.77
CA GLN A 297 5.54 1.17 -18.86
C GLN A 297 4.40 0.22 -18.45
N ARG A 298 4.68 -0.89 -17.76
CA ARG A 298 3.63 -1.76 -17.21
C ARG A 298 2.73 -1.04 -16.22
N ALA A 299 3.30 -0.20 -15.36
CA ALA A 299 2.52 0.57 -14.39
C ALA A 299 1.58 1.56 -15.09
N LEU A 300 2.03 2.25 -16.14
CA LEU A 300 1.17 3.12 -16.95
C LEU A 300 0.04 2.33 -17.63
N GLN A 301 0.35 1.16 -18.20
CA GLN A 301 -0.65 0.27 -18.82
C GLN A 301 -1.67 -0.26 -17.80
N ALA A 302 -1.26 -0.45 -16.54
CA ALA A 302 -2.12 -0.81 -15.43
C ALA A 302 -2.95 0.36 -14.87
N GLY A 303 -2.84 1.56 -15.47
CA GLY A 303 -3.65 2.73 -15.13
C GLY A 303 -2.99 3.71 -14.15
N ALA A 304 -1.69 3.61 -13.90
CA ALA A 304 -0.96 4.65 -13.17
C ALA A 304 -0.74 5.91 -14.03
N THR A 305 -0.58 7.05 -13.37
CA THR A 305 -0.18 8.31 -13.99
C THR A 305 1.31 8.55 -13.79
N SER A 306 2.02 9.01 -14.82
CA SER A 306 3.43 9.39 -14.69
C SER A 306 3.61 10.57 -13.71
N LEU A 307 4.61 10.46 -12.83
CA LEU A 307 5.14 11.56 -12.03
C LEU A 307 6.48 12.05 -12.60
N SER A 308 7.33 11.12 -13.05
CA SER A 308 8.60 11.41 -13.71
C SER A 308 8.98 10.25 -14.64
N GLU A 309 9.42 10.57 -15.85
CA GLU A 309 9.87 9.56 -16.82
C GLU A 309 11.22 8.93 -16.41
N PRO A 310 11.53 7.70 -16.86
CA PRO A 310 12.80 7.04 -16.56
C PRO A 310 14.02 7.87 -16.96
N ALA A 311 14.89 8.15 -15.99
CA ALA A 311 16.14 8.87 -16.20
C ALA A 311 17.24 8.37 -15.26
N ASP A 312 18.47 8.40 -15.75
CA ASP A 312 19.67 8.11 -14.96
C ASP A 312 19.92 9.23 -13.96
N GLN A 313 20.21 8.86 -12.72
CA GLN A 313 20.35 9.76 -11.60
C GLN A 313 21.82 9.89 -11.18
N PRO A 314 22.23 11.04 -10.61
CA PRO A 314 23.61 11.26 -10.17
C PRO A 314 24.06 10.25 -9.10
N TYR A 315 23.12 9.68 -8.34
CA TYR A 315 23.35 8.69 -7.29
C TYR A 315 23.38 7.23 -7.78
N GLY A 316 23.41 6.99 -9.10
CA GLY A 316 23.70 5.66 -9.65
C GLY A 316 22.50 4.78 -9.98
N ASP A 317 21.28 5.28 -9.77
CA ASP A 317 20.05 4.60 -10.16
C ASP A 317 19.48 5.16 -11.46
N ARG A 318 18.88 4.30 -12.28
CA ARG A 318 17.92 4.71 -13.30
C ARG A 318 16.53 4.67 -12.68
N ASN A 319 15.89 5.83 -12.51
CA ASN A 319 14.66 5.98 -11.72
C ASN A 319 13.51 6.60 -12.53
N ALA A 320 12.29 6.14 -12.25
CA ALA A 320 11.04 6.71 -12.74
C ALA A 320 10.00 6.77 -11.61
N GLY A 321 9.03 7.67 -11.72
CA GLY A 321 7.98 7.85 -10.72
C GLY A 321 6.59 7.68 -11.33
N VAL A 322 5.72 6.92 -10.67
CA VAL A 322 4.30 6.82 -11.02
C VAL A 322 3.41 6.97 -9.80
N LYS A 323 2.18 7.43 -10.01
CA LYS A 323 1.12 7.45 -9.01
C LYS A 323 0.00 6.52 -9.45
N ASP A 324 -0.38 5.57 -8.62
CA ASP A 324 -1.50 4.67 -8.92
C ASP A 324 -2.85 5.36 -8.72
N ALA A 325 -3.92 4.71 -9.18
CA ALA A 325 -5.29 5.22 -9.08
C ALA A 325 -5.81 5.38 -7.64
N PHE A 326 -5.10 4.81 -6.66
CA PHE A 326 -5.44 4.82 -5.23
C PHE A 326 -4.62 5.86 -4.46
N GLY A 327 -3.72 6.55 -5.15
CA GLY A 327 -2.93 7.65 -4.63
C GLY A 327 -1.54 7.27 -4.14
N ASN A 328 -1.16 5.98 -4.16
CA ASN A 328 0.19 5.58 -3.77
C ASN A 328 1.19 6.04 -4.83
N GLN A 329 2.39 6.36 -4.37
CA GLN A 329 3.50 6.78 -5.23
C GLN A 329 4.56 5.69 -5.26
N TRP A 330 4.99 5.33 -6.46
CA TRP A 330 5.98 4.28 -6.70
C TRP A 330 7.15 4.89 -7.45
N TYR A 331 8.30 4.98 -6.77
CA TYR A 331 9.57 5.33 -7.38
C TYR A 331 10.28 4.04 -7.78
N ILE A 332 10.23 3.73 -9.07
CA ILE A 332 10.75 2.53 -9.67
C ILE A 332 12.21 2.79 -10.02
N ALA A 333 13.11 1.89 -9.64
CA ALA A 333 14.54 2.07 -9.83
C ALA A 333 15.22 0.80 -10.31
N THR A 334 16.23 0.97 -11.16
CA THR A 334 17.25 -0.05 -11.41
C THR A 334 18.58 0.53 -10.99
N HIS A 335 19.29 -0.14 -10.10
CA HIS A 335 20.63 0.27 -9.76
C HIS A 335 21.57 -0.03 -10.94
N VAL A 336 22.18 1.01 -11.52
CA VAL A 336 22.97 0.89 -12.76
C VAL A 336 24.47 1.08 -12.56
N LYS A 337 24.89 1.75 -11.49
CA LYS A 337 26.30 1.89 -11.10
C LYS A 337 26.46 2.23 -9.62
N ASP A 338 27.53 1.72 -9.01
CA ASP A 338 27.98 2.21 -7.71
C ASP A 338 28.48 3.66 -7.82
N VAL A 339 28.17 4.48 -6.82
CA VAL A 339 28.70 5.83 -6.66
C VAL A 339 29.50 5.92 -5.38
N ALA A 340 30.66 6.59 -5.41
CA ALA A 340 31.45 6.81 -4.22
C ALA A 340 30.69 7.72 -3.23
N PRO A 341 30.74 7.46 -1.91
CA PRO A 341 30.12 8.35 -0.94
C PRO A 341 30.72 9.76 -1.02
N GLY A 342 29.92 10.77 -1.39
CA GLY A 342 30.27 12.19 -1.24
C GLY A 342 30.80 12.92 -2.48
N GLN A 343 30.20 12.72 -3.67
CA GLN A 343 30.30 13.68 -4.78
C GLN A 343 29.02 14.50 -4.94
#